data_AF-A0A952RT37-F1
#
_entry.id   AF-A0A952RT37-F1
#
_cell.length_a   1.000
_cell.length_b   1.000
_cell.length_c   1.000
_cell.angle_alpha   90.00
_cell.angle_beta   90.00
_cell.angle_gamma   90.00
#
_symmetry.space_group_name_H-M   'P 1'
#
loop_
_entity.id
_entity.type
_entity.pdbx_description
1 polymer ?
#
loop_
_entity_poly.entity_id
_entity_poly.type
_entity_poly.pdbx_seq_one_letter_code
_entity_poly.pdbx_strand_id
1 'polypeptide(L)'
;MKTAGSLAAVLAMLLGCGSDGTTGTSPDASAPDAGDGRTDPFCRTRPRLSFCEDFDEGELPGRFESIEGSAAIVTRGPRDGAPSAPNVVTIAQTAEATDARLTFSSARGNKFNLFFLVAVAEGHGRLDLAGLDDGDYHLELGVEPDGKWYVEERIAGGAPRLVATELGPRRGEFTSVRFDVYVDGAGEGHIRFRSGSDTVFTSEPLSFGDARAELAPRWYVGARLRAGDPSRVAFDTVTLGED
;
A
#
# COMPACT_ATOMS: atom_id res chain seq x y z
N MET A 1 20.88 -54.79 45.23
CA MET A 1 21.29 -53.91 46.36
C MET A 1 21.00 -52.49 45.90
N LYS A 2 19.87 -51.85 46.27
CA LYS A 2 19.69 -50.92 47.42
C LYS A 2 20.95 -50.06 47.59
N THR A 3 20.91 -48.74 47.34
CA THR A 3 20.23 -47.76 48.21
C THR A 3 19.72 -46.51 47.47
N ALA A 4 18.59 -46.01 47.98
CA ALA A 4 18.01 -44.69 47.74
C ALA A 4 18.73 -43.59 48.54
N GLY A 5 18.50 -42.32 48.19
CA GLY A 5 18.94 -41.17 48.99
C GLY A 5 18.53 -39.82 48.38
N SER A 6 17.31 -39.39 48.69
CA SER A 6 16.71 -38.08 48.43
C SER A 6 17.48 -36.94 49.12
N LEU A 7 17.57 -35.75 48.50
CA LEU A 7 17.35 -34.48 49.20
C LEU A 7 17.14 -33.32 48.22
N ALA A 8 16.00 -32.66 48.38
CA ALA A 8 15.65 -31.41 47.74
C ALA A 8 16.49 -30.26 48.31
N ALA A 9 16.91 -29.35 47.45
CA ALA A 9 17.34 -28.01 47.83
C ALA A 9 16.74 -27.02 46.83
N VAL A 10 15.68 -26.34 47.27
CA VAL A 10 15.19 -25.10 46.69
C VAL A 10 16.18 -24.01 47.08
N LEU A 11 16.79 -23.34 46.11
CA LEU A 11 17.29 -21.99 46.31
C LEU A 11 17.24 -21.21 45.00
N ALA A 12 16.31 -20.27 44.95
CA ALA A 12 16.29 -19.20 43.98
C ALA A 12 17.36 -18.17 44.35
N MET A 13 18.08 -17.65 43.34
CA MET A 13 18.31 -16.21 43.11
C MET A 13 19.16 -15.98 41.85
N LEU A 14 18.51 -15.39 40.85
CA LEU A 14 18.94 -14.22 40.05
C LEU A 14 20.44 -14.03 39.76
N LEU A 15 20.84 -14.19 38.48
CA LEU A 15 21.36 -13.16 37.57
C LEU A 15 22.19 -13.80 36.43
N GLY A 16 21.87 -13.42 35.19
CA GLY A 16 22.89 -13.25 34.15
C GLY A 16 22.91 -14.22 32.97
N CYS A 17 22.53 -13.66 31.81
CA CYS A 17 23.02 -13.95 30.45
C CYS A 17 22.56 -15.22 29.70
N GLY A 18 21.69 -14.98 28.73
CA GLY A 18 22.05 -15.20 27.33
C GLY A 18 21.51 -16.46 26.65
N SER A 19 20.44 -16.27 25.86
CA SER A 19 20.38 -16.85 24.51
C SER A 19 19.30 -16.11 23.72
N ASP A 20 19.76 -15.33 22.76
CA ASP A 20 18.98 -14.55 21.80
C ASP A 20 18.01 -15.43 21.01
N GLY A 21 16.74 -15.09 21.13
CA GLY A 21 15.65 -15.54 20.28
C GLY A 21 14.79 -14.35 19.95
N THR A 22 15.37 -13.33 19.32
CA THR A 22 14.62 -12.18 18.80
C THR A 22 13.81 -12.62 17.59
N THR A 23 12.59 -13.08 17.83
CA THR A 23 11.48 -12.80 16.90
C THR A 23 11.36 -11.29 16.82
N GLY A 24 11.95 -10.69 15.79
CA GLY A 24 11.79 -9.28 15.48
C GLY A 24 10.33 -8.99 15.22
N THR A 25 9.59 -8.61 16.26
CA THR A 25 8.38 -7.83 16.12
C THR A 25 8.77 -6.55 15.39
N SER A 26 8.43 -6.47 14.10
CA SER A 26 8.44 -5.22 13.36
C SER A 26 7.74 -4.17 14.22
N PRO A 27 8.38 -3.03 14.51
CA PRO A 27 7.81 -2.04 15.41
C PRO A 27 6.62 -1.37 14.71
N ASP A 28 5.42 -1.72 15.14
CA ASP A 28 4.16 -0.98 15.04
C ASP A 28 4.07 0.08 13.91
N ALA A 29 3.71 -0.39 12.72
CA ALA A 29 2.99 0.39 11.71
C ALA A 29 1.48 0.41 12.03
N SER A 30 1.13 0.77 13.28
CA SER A 30 -0.27 0.94 13.69
C SER A 30 -0.92 1.98 12.77
N ALA A 31 -2.00 1.58 12.09
CA ALA A 31 -2.91 2.54 11.47
C ALA A 31 -3.39 3.47 12.59
N PRO A 32 -3.57 4.78 12.34
CA PRO A 32 -4.38 5.54 13.27
C PRO A 32 -5.82 5.02 13.17
N ASP A 33 -6.40 4.71 14.32
CA ASP A 33 -7.85 4.69 14.46
C ASP A 33 -8.37 6.04 13.94
N ALA A 34 -9.27 5.99 12.96
CA ALA A 34 -10.00 7.15 12.47
C ALA A 34 -10.90 7.68 13.60
N GLY A 35 -10.38 8.55 14.47
CA GLY A 35 -11.19 9.00 15.61
C GLY A 35 -10.64 10.03 16.60
N ASP A 36 -9.42 10.57 16.46
CA ASP A 36 -8.88 11.45 17.52
C ASP A 36 -9.22 12.94 17.39
N GLY A 37 -9.92 13.35 16.32
CA GLY A 37 -10.40 14.73 16.15
C GLY A 37 -9.27 15.78 16.12
N ARG A 38 -8.02 15.38 15.91
CA ARG A 38 -6.91 16.32 15.74
C ARG A 38 -6.90 16.86 14.30
N THR A 39 -6.83 18.17 14.19
CA THR A 39 -6.68 18.93 12.93
C THR A 39 -5.22 19.08 12.50
N ASP A 40 -4.30 18.28 13.05
CA ASP A 40 -2.90 18.32 12.63
C ASP A 40 -2.75 17.53 11.33
N PRO A 41 -2.13 18.10 10.27
CA PRO A 41 -1.93 17.40 9.00
C PRO A 41 -1.25 16.06 9.22
N PHE A 42 -1.87 15.00 8.70
CA PHE A 42 -1.49 13.59 8.92
C PHE A 42 0.02 13.37 8.73
N CYS A 43 0.61 14.00 7.72
CA CYS A 43 2.01 13.80 7.36
C CYS A 43 3.01 14.49 8.30
N ARG A 44 2.64 15.58 8.97
CA ARG A 44 3.56 16.34 9.83
C ARG A 44 3.97 15.59 11.10
N THR A 45 3.16 14.63 11.54
CA THR A 45 3.39 13.86 12.77
C THR A 45 4.20 12.59 12.55
N ARG A 46 4.59 12.26 11.30
CA ARG A 46 5.19 10.96 10.92
C ARG A 46 6.54 11.09 10.20
N PRO A 47 7.62 11.47 10.91
CA PRO A 47 8.93 11.72 10.30
C PRO A 47 9.69 10.47 9.81
N ARG A 48 9.14 9.26 9.98
CA ARG A 48 9.78 7.99 9.59
C ARG A 48 9.37 7.47 8.22
N LEU A 49 8.45 8.15 7.53
CA LEU A 49 8.01 7.77 6.19
C LEU A 49 8.98 8.33 5.15
N SER A 50 9.34 7.53 4.15
CA SER A 50 10.16 8.00 3.02
C SER A 50 9.35 8.92 2.11
N PHE A 51 8.03 8.70 2.02
CA PHE A 51 7.08 9.55 1.33
C PHE A 51 5.80 9.74 2.15
N CYS A 52 5.25 10.95 2.16
CA CYS A 52 3.94 11.25 2.74
C CYS A 52 3.33 12.49 2.08
N GLU A 53 2.11 12.35 1.56
CA GLU A 53 1.29 13.43 0.99
C GLU A 53 -0.16 13.27 1.46
N ASP A 54 -0.69 14.24 2.21
CA ASP A 54 -2.08 14.29 2.69
C ASP A 54 -2.95 15.28 1.91
N PHE A 55 -2.40 15.88 0.86
CA PHE A 55 -3.06 16.81 -0.06
C PHE A 55 -3.60 18.08 0.59
N ASP A 56 -3.13 18.48 1.76
CA ASP A 56 -3.54 19.73 2.41
C ASP A 56 -2.69 20.94 2.04
N GLU A 57 -1.50 20.70 1.49
CA GLU A 57 -0.51 21.73 1.21
C GLU A 57 -0.12 21.77 -0.26
N GLY A 58 0.15 22.96 -0.77
CA GLY A 58 0.65 23.15 -2.13
C GLY A 58 -0.39 22.94 -3.25
N GLU A 59 0.07 23.21 -4.47
CA GLU A 59 -0.63 22.82 -5.70
C GLU A 59 -0.17 21.44 -6.14
N LEU A 60 -1.00 20.74 -6.92
CA LEU A 60 -0.59 19.47 -7.54
C LEU A 60 0.60 19.70 -8.49
N PRO A 61 1.57 18.76 -8.57
CA PRO A 61 1.54 17.40 -8.04
C PRO A 61 1.84 17.27 -6.54
N GLY A 62 2.03 18.36 -5.80
CA GLY A 62 2.39 18.31 -4.37
C GLY A 62 3.80 17.76 -4.20
N ARG A 63 3.96 16.78 -3.30
CA ARG A 63 5.24 16.06 -3.10
C ARG A 63 5.52 14.98 -4.13
N PHE A 64 4.55 14.64 -4.99
CA PHE A 64 4.78 13.75 -6.11
C PHE A 64 5.71 14.40 -7.15
N GLU A 65 6.45 13.59 -7.88
CA GLU A 65 7.38 14.04 -8.92
C GLU A 65 6.64 14.58 -10.15
N SER A 66 5.53 13.92 -10.52
CA SER A 66 4.75 14.30 -11.70
C SER A 66 3.35 13.68 -11.71
N ILE A 67 2.48 14.25 -12.57
CA ILE A 67 1.23 13.64 -13.01
C ILE A 67 1.48 13.07 -14.41
N GLU A 68 1.35 11.76 -14.57
CA GLU A 68 1.31 11.08 -15.86
C GLU A 68 -0.13 10.95 -16.36
N GLY A 69 -0.32 10.87 -17.68
CA GLY A 69 -1.64 10.87 -18.30
C GLY A 69 -2.21 12.29 -18.44
N SER A 70 -3.50 12.46 -18.16
CA SER A 70 -4.21 13.73 -18.32
C SER A 70 -4.35 14.48 -17.00
N ALA A 71 -3.56 15.53 -16.80
CA ALA A 71 -3.71 16.41 -15.62
C ALA A 71 -5.08 17.11 -15.56
N ALA A 72 -5.79 17.24 -16.70
CA ALA A 72 -7.07 17.96 -16.77
C ALA A 72 -8.22 17.26 -16.01
N ILE A 73 -8.09 15.95 -15.75
CA ILE A 73 -9.08 15.19 -14.98
C ILE A 73 -8.72 15.08 -13.49
N VAL A 74 -7.61 15.70 -13.07
CA VAL A 74 -7.12 15.69 -11.69
C VAL A 74 -7.48 17.01 -11.03
N THR A 75 -8.21 16.93 -9.93
CA THR A 75 -8.60 18.11 -9.14
C THR A 75 -8.26 17.88 -7.68
N ARG A 76 -7.81 18.94 -7.02
CA ARG A 76 -7.63 18.98 -5.56
C ARG A 76 -8.72 19.86 -4.98
N GLY A 77 -9.38 19.41 -3.93
CA GLY A 77 -10.38 20.22 -3.26
C GLY A 77 -10.99 19.53 -2.05
N PRO A 78 -11.86 20.24 -1.32
CA PRO A 78 -12.48 19.70 -0.13
C PRO A 78 -13.43 18.55 -0.47
N ARG A 79 -13.48 17.54 0.40
CA ARG A 79 -14.46 16.46 0.33
C ARG A 79 -14.98 16.09 1.71
N ASP A 80 -16.30 16.11 1.86
CA ASP A 80 -16.95 15.66 3.09
C ASP A 80 -16.59 14.20 3.38
N GLY A 81 -16.20 13.92 4.62
CA GLY A 81 -15.81 12.59 5.07
C GLY A 81 -14.38 12.17 4.71
N ALA A 82 -13.53 13.09 4.23
CA ALA A 82 -12.09 12.85 4.09
C ALA A 82 -11.45 12.53 5.47
N PRO A 83 -10.81 11.36 5.67
CA PRO A 83 -10.38 10.93 6.99
C PRO A 83 -9.17 11.67 7.57
N SER A 84 -8.24 12.14 6.73
CA SER A 84 -6.94 12.67 7.20
C SER A 84 -6.83 14.18 7.19
N ALA A 85 -7.51 14.80 6.24
CA ALA A 85 -7.24 16.15 5.75
C ALA A 85 -8.52 16.70 5.10
N PRO A 86 -8.84 18.00 5.19
CA PRO A 86 -10.00 18.56 4.49
C PRO A 86 -9.95 18.36 2.98
N ASN A 87 -8.77 18.29 2.36
CA ASN A 87 -8.62 18.18 0.92
C ASN A 87 -8.28 16.76 0.46
N VAL A 88 -8.74 16.41 -0.74
CA VAL A 88 -8.44 15.15 -1.40
C VAL A 88 -8.10 15.39 -2.87
N VAL A 89 -7.47 14.42 -3.51
CA VAL A 89 -7.32 14.41 -4.96
C VAL A 89 -8.43 13.58 -5.59
N THR A 90 -9.18 14.18 -6.51
CA THR A 90 -10.20 13.50 -7.30
C THR A 90 -9.73 13.37 -8.74
N ILE A 91 -9.80 12.14 -9.27
CA ILE A 91 -9.60 11.82 -10.67
C ILE A 91 -10.97 11.46 -11.26
N ALA A 92 -11.47 12.29 -12.17
CA ALA A 92 -12.77 12.14 -12.80
C ALA A 92 -12.59 11.87 -14.30
N GLN A 93 -12.58 10.60 -14.67
CA GLN A 93 -12.37 10.17 -16.05
C GLN A 93 -13.50 10.67 -16.95
N THR A 94 -13.16 10.93 -18.21
CA THR A 94 -14.11 11.30 -19.27
C THR A 94 -13.89 10.40 -20.48
N ALA A 95 -14.70 10.57 -21.53
CA ALA A 95 -14.51 9.84 -22.78
C ALA A 95 -13.18 10.22 -23.48
N GLU A 96 -12.70 11.44 -23.25
CA GLU A 96 -11.50 12.01 -23.86
C GLU A 96 -10.24 11.83 -23.01
N ALA A 97 -10.39 11.54 -21.71
CA ALA A 97 -9.29 11.39 -20.76
C ALA A 97 -9.60 10.28 -19.75
N THR A 98 -8.91 9.15 -19.91
CA THR A 98 -9.19 7.91 -19.17
C THR A 98 -8.11 7.53 -18.14
N ASP A 99 -7.02 8.30 -18.07
CA ASP A 99 -5.87 7.99 -17.24
C ASP A 99 -5.26 9.24 -16.63
N ALA A 100 -5.02 9.22 -15.33
CA ALA A 100 -4.12 10.12 -14.63
C ALA A 100 -3.47 9.41 -13.44
N ARG A 101 -2.16 9.56 -13.26
CA ARG A 101 -1.38 8.92 -12.18
C ARG A 101 -0.39 9.90 -11.57
N LEU A 102 -0.42 10.06 -10.26
CA LEU A 102 0.61 10.78 -9.51
C LEU A 102 1.74 9.81 -9.17
N THR A 103 2.97 10.20 -9.49
CA THR A 103 4.13 9.29 -9.43
C THR A 103 5.23 9.82 -8.53
N PHE A 104 5.97 8.90 -7.91
CA PHE A 104 7.15 9.22 -7.10
C PHE A 104 8.10 8.03 -7.06
N SER A 105 9.39 8.27 -6.90
CA SER A 105 10.41 7.22 -6.80
C SER A 105 10.78 6.95 -5.35
N SER A 106 11.06 5.69 -5.03
CA SER A 106 11.63 5.31 -3.74
C SER A 106 13.14 5.07 -3.84
N ALA A 107 13.81 5.00 -2.70
CA ALA A 107 15.18 4.48 -2.69
C ALA A 107 15.19 2.99 -3.07
N ARG A 108 16.40 2.50 -3.37
CA ARG A 108 16.61 1.06 -3.56
C ARG A 108 16.48 0.35 -2.21
N GLY A 109 15.73 -0.73 -2.17
CA GLY A 109 15.46 -1.49 -0.94
C GLY A 109 14.76 -2.80 -1.23
N ASN A 110 14.59 -3.65 -0.23
CA ASN A 110 13.96 -4.97 -0.41
C ASN A 110 12.57 -5.06 0.25
N LYS A 111 12.09 -4.00 0.91
CA LYS A 111 10.77 -3.98 1.52
C LYS A 111 10.13 -2.60 1.48
N PHE A 112 8.89 -2.57 1.02
CA PHE A 112 8.10 -1.37 0.83
C PHE A 112 6.68 -1.57 1.37
N ASN A 113 6.14 -0.54 2.01
CA ASN A 113 4.76 -0.49 2.51
C ASN A 113 4.08 0.74 1.95
N LEU A 114 3.28 0.56 0.89
CA LEU A 114 2.41 1.62 0.37
C LEU A 114 1.10 1.62 1.15
N PHE A 115 0.71 2.78 1.64
CA PHE A 115 -0.61 3.01 2.22
C PHE A 115 -1.30 4.17 1.53
N PHE A 116 -2.60 4.01 1.28
CA PHE A 116 -3.44 5.10 0.83
C PHE A 116 -4.91 4.93 1.23
N LEU A 117 -5.66 6.02 1.26
CA LEU A 117 -7.12 6.00 1.37
C LEU A 117 -7.74 6.24 0.00
N VAL A 118 -8.71 5.42 -0.37
CA VAL A 118 -9.40 5.56 -1.66
C VAL A 118 -10.91 5.43 -1.52
N ALA A 119 -11.63 6.32 -2.21
CA ALA A 119 -13.07 6.23 -2.40
C ALA A 119 -13.38 6.06 -3.88
N VAL A 120 -13.99 4.93 -4.24
CA VAL A 120 -14.39 4.61 -5.61
C VAL A 120 -15.88 4.89 -5.77
N ALA A 121 -16.27 5.66 -6.80
CA ALA A 121 -17.67 5.93 -7.09
C ALA A 121 -18.46 4.66 -7.40
N GLU A 122 -19.78 4.69 -7.22
CA GLU A 122 -20.64 3.60 -7.71
C GLU A 122 -20.63 3.55 -9.24
N GLY A 123 -20.80 2.34 -9.80
CA GLY A 123 -20.93 2.15 -11.25
C GLY A 123 -19.66 2.55 -12.01
N HIS A 124 -18.56 1.84 -11.73
CA HIS A 124 -17.27 2.09 -12.37
C HIS A 124 -16.89 0.99 -13.35
N GLY A 125 -16.02 1.33 -14.30
CA GLY A 125 -15.34 0.34 -15.14
C GLY A 125 -14.22 -0.40 -14.38
N ARG A 126 -13.39 -1.14 -15.10
CA ARG A 126 -12.16 -1.72 -14.54
C ARG A 126 -11.13 -0.61 -14.36
N LEU A 127 -10.62 -0.44 -13.15
CA LEU A 127 -9.73 0.66 -12.78
C LEU A 127 -8.41 0.15 -12.20
N ASP A 128 -7.28 0.64 -12.69
CA ASP A 128 -6.01 0.54 -11.96
C ASP A 128 -5.87 1.74 -11.03
N LEU A 129 -5.53 1.49 -9.76
CA LEU A 129 -5.54 2.52 -8.72
C LEU A 129 -4.17 2.86 -8.15
N ALA A 130 -3.31 1.86 -8.02
CA ALA A 130 -1.96 2.05 -7.50
C ALA A 130 -1.04 0.97 -8.04
N GLY A 131 0.25 1.17 -7.93
CA GLY A 131 1.22 0.17 -8.35
C GLY A 131 2.64 0.68 -8.33
N LEU A 132 3.52 -0.12 -8.91
CA LEU A 132 4.91 0.21 -9.12
C LEU A 132 5.41 -0.30 -10.48
N ASP A 133 6.43 0.39 -10.97
CA ASP A 133 7.26 0.02 -12.11
C ASP A 133 8.72 -0.14 -11.64
N ASP A 134 9.38 -1.25 -11.98
CA ASP A 134 10.80 -1.52 -11.67
C ASP A 134 11.52 -2.13 -12.89
N GLY A 135 11.87 -1.27 -13.85
CA GLY A 135 12.42 -1.67 -15.15
C GLY A 135 11.39 -2.44 -15.97
N ASP A 136 11.66 -3.72 -16.22
CA ASP A 136 10.78 -4.62 -16.98
C ASP A 136 9.64 -5.22 -16.14
N TYR A 137 9.61 -4.92 -14.84
CA TYR A 137 8.61 -5.41 -13.91
C TYR A 137 7.54 -4.36 -13.63
N HIS A 138 6.28 -4.77 -13.63
CA HIS A 138 5.14 -3.93 -13.30
C HIS A 138 4.16 -4.69 -12.42
N LEU A 139 3.68 -4.03 -11.37
CA LEU A 139 2.71 -4.57 -10.43
C LEU A 139 1.66 -3.52 -10.14
N GLU A 140 0.39 -3.87 -10.35
CA GLU A 140 -0.74 -2.96 -10.16
C GLU A 140 -1.80 -3.57 -9.25
N LEU A 141 -2.44 -2.70 -8.47
CA LEU A 141 -3.65 -2.96 -7.72
C LEU A 141 -4.79 -2.16 -8.37
N GLY A 142 -5.95 -2.79 -8.51
CA GLY A 142 -7.12 -2.16 -9.09
C GLY A 142 -8.43 -2.77 -8.64
N VAL A 143 -9.54 -2.30 -9.22
CA VAL A 143 -10.89 -2.79 -8.95
C VAL A 143 -11.57 -3.16 -10.26
N GLU A 144 -12.13 -4.38 -10.31
CA GLU A 144 -12.94 -4.89 -11.42
C GLU A 144 -14.33 -4.23 -11.45
N PRO A 145 -15.06 -4.24 -12.59
CA PRO A 145 -16.38 -3.61 -12.69
C PRO A 145 -17.43 -4.15 -11.70
N ASP A 146 -17.26 -5.36 -11.20
CA ASP A 146 -18.12 -5.94 -10.16
C ASP A 146 -17.82 -5.36 -8.76
N GLY A 147 -16.81 -4.50 -8.64
CA GLY A 147 -16.36 -3.84 -7.42
C GLY A 147 -15.34 -4.64 -6.62
N LYS A 148 -14.83 -5.77 -7.13
CA LYS A 148 -13.83 -6.56 -6.42
C LYS A 148 -12.42 -6.09 -6.73
N TRP A 149 -11.53 -6.17 -5.74
CA TRP A 149 -10.11 -5.91 -5.94
C TRP A 149 -9.49 -6.93 -6.89
N TYR A 150 -8.42 -6.51 -7.57
CA TYR A 150 -7.46 -7.40 -8.22
C TYR A 150 -6.05 -6.87 -8.04
N VAL A 151 -5.09 -7.79 -8.11
CA VAL A 151 -3.68 -7.46 -8.33
C VAL A 151 -3.24 -8.07 -9.65
N GLU A 152 -2.55 -7.31 -10.49
CA GLU A 152 -2.00 -7.80 -11.74
C GLU A 152 -0.48 -7.61 -11.75
N GLU A 153 0.22 -8.70 -12.01
CA GLU A 153 1.66 -8.73 -12.23
C GLU A 153 1.95 -8.85 -13.72
N ARG A 154 2.89 -8.04 -14.22
CA ARG A 154 3.37 -8.05 -15.60
C ARG A 154 4.88 -7.97 -15.63
N ILE A 155 5.48 -8.85 -16.44
CA ILE A 155 6.92 -8.86 -16.74
C ILE A 155 7.04 -8.65 -18.25
N ALA A 156 7.98 -7.82 -18.70
CA ALA A 156 8.22 -7.63 -20.12
C ALA A 156 8.43 -8.98 -20.84
N GLY A 157 7.63 -9.21 -21.89
CA GLY A 157 7.65 -10.47 -22.66
C GLY A 157 6.88 -11.64 -22.03
N GLY A 158 6.34 -11.50 -20.82
CA GLY A 158 5.48 -12.48 -20.15
C GLY A 158 3.98 -12.21 -20.34
N ALA A 159 3.16 -13.23 -20.06
CA ALA A 159 1.72 -13.04 -19.94
C ALA A 159 1.37 -12.40 -18.57
N PRO A 160 0.40 -11.48 -18.49
CA PRO A 160 -0.06 -10.95 -17.22
C PRO A 160 -0.58 -12.04 -16.30
N ARG A 161 -0.22 -11.98 -15.01
CA ARG A 161 -0.81 -12.81 -13.95
C ARG A 161 -1.78 -11.95 -13.15
N LEU A 162 -3.06 -12.27 -13.25
CA LEU A 162 -4.13 -11.61 -12.51
C LEU A 162 -4.54 -12.44 -11.29
N VAL A 163 -4.57 -11.81 -10.13
CA VAL A 163 -5.13 -12.36 -8.89
C VAL A 163 -6.37 -11.52 -8.53
N ALA A 164 -7.53 -11.99 -8.96
CA ALA A 164 -8.82 -11.42 -8.57
C ALA A 164 -9.20 -11.87 -7.15
N THR A 165 -9.95 -11.04 -6.42
CA THR A 165 -10.29 -11.28 -5.02
C THR A 165 -11.81 -11.33 -4.85
N GLU A 166 -12.30 -11.82 -3.71
CA GLU A 166 -13.74 -11.77 -3.36
C GLU A 166 -14.13 -10.50 -2.58
N LEU A 167 -13.16 -9.65 -2.26
CA LEU A 167 -13.34 -8.43 -1.47
C LEU A 167 -13.23 -7.19 -2.36
N GLY A 168 -13.85 -6.10 -1.95
CA GLY A 168 -13.86 -4.83 -2.68
C GLY A 168 -13.81 -3.64 -1.73
N PRO A 169 -13.50 -2.42 -2.21
CA PRO A 169 -13.69 -1.22 -1.41
C PRO A 169 -15.16 -1.02 -1.08
N ARG A 170 -15.45 -0.33 0.02
CA ARG A 170 -16.79 0.21 0.25
C ARG A 170 -17.02 1.34 -0.76
N ARG A 171 -18.08 1.21 -1.56
CA ARG A 171 -18.38 2.18 -2.62
C ARG A 171 -18.80 3.51 -2.03
N GLY A 172 -18.31 4.61 -2.61
CA GLY A 172 -18.59 5.97 -2.17
C GLY A 172 -17.87 6.41 -0.88
N GLU A 173 -17.38 5.47 -0.08
CA GLU A 173 -16.68 5.69 1.19
C GLU A 173 -15.16 5.52 1.02
N PHE A 174 -14.39 6.19 1.88
CA PHE A 174 -12.95 5.95 1.94
C PHE A 174 -12.66 4.57 2.54
N THR A 175 -11.89 3.79 1.82
CA THR A 175 -11.32 2.51 2.26
C THR A 175 -9.82 2.66 2.37
N SER A 176 -9.25 2.25 3.51
CA SER A 176 -7.79 2.19 3.66
C SER A 176 -7.21 1.00 2.91
N VAL A 177 -6.15 1.23 2.16
CA VAL A 177 -5.41 0.20 1.44
C VAL A 177 -4.00 0.12 1.99
N ARG A 178 -3.52 -1.10 2.23
CA ARG A 178 -2.12 -1.40 2.52
C ARG A 178 -1.60 -2.40 1.51
N PHE A 179 -0.55 -2.03 0.80
CA PHE A 179 0.08 -2.84 -0.22
C PHE A 179 1.57 -2.98 0.11
N ASP A 180 1.93 -4.14 0.63
CA ASP A 180 3.30 -4.46 1.02
C ASP A 180 3.94 -5.25 -0.11
N VAL A 181 5.13 -4.84 -0.52
CA VAL A 181 5.95 -5.55 -1.50
C VAL A 181 7.31 -5.78 -0.88
N TYR A 182 7.80 -7.01 -0.89
CA TYR A 182 9.15 -7.31 -0.42
C TYR A 182 9.81 -8.45 -1.18
N VAL A 183 11.13 -8.45 -1.13
CA VAL A 183 12.00 -9.51 -1.64
C VAL A 183 12.63 -10.20 -0.43
N ASP A 184 12.50 -11.51 -0.34
CA ASP A 184 13.06 -12.29 0.76
C ASP A 184 14.56 -12.59 0.58
N GLY A 185 15.16 -13.27 1.56
CA GLY A 185 16.59 -13.62 1.53
C GLY A 185 16.96 -14.64 0.45
N ALA A 186 15.99 -15.29 -0.19
CA ALA A 186 16.19 -16.18 -1.34
C ALA A 186 16.03 -15.46 -2.69
N GLY A 187 15.64 -14.18 -2.68
CA GLY A 187 15.33 -13.41 -3.89
C GLY A 187 13.92 -13.66 -4.41
N GLU A 188 13.05 -14.30 -3.63
CA GLU A 188 11.64 -14.49 -3.96
C GLU A 188 10.86 -13.23 -3.58
N GLY A 189 10.02 -12.79 -4.50
CA GLY A 189 9.15 -11.65 -4.25
C GLY A 189 7.86 -12.04 -3.57
N HIS A 190 7.32 -11.14 -2.76
CA HIS A 190 6.08 -11.36 -2.06
C HIS A 190 5.24 -10.09 -2.02
N ILE A 191 3.92 -10.28 -2.10
CA ILE A 191 2.94 -9.23 -1.84
C ILE A 191 2.03 -9.57 -0.68
N ARG A 192 1.70 -8.55 0.11
CA ARG A 192 0.58 -8.59 1.05
C ARG A 192 -0.36 -7.44 0.74
N PHE A 193 -1.65 -7.73 0.75
CA PHE A 193 -2.68 -6.74 0.45
C PHE A 193 -3.79 -6.78 1.49
N ARG A 194 -4.09 -5.62 2.08
CA ARG A 194 -5.19 -5.42 3.04
C ARG A 194 -6.06 -4.26 2.59
N SER A 195 -7.37 -4.40 2.83
CA SER A 195 -8.39 -3.40 2.55
C SER A 195 -9.27 -3.22 3.78
N GLY A 196 -9.29 -2.01 4.35
CA GLY A 196 -9.87 -1.78 5.67
C GLY A 196 -9.19 -2.65 6.75
N SER A 197 -9.99 -3.30 7.57
CA SER A 197 -9.53 -4.31 8.54
C SER A 197 -9.20 -5.66 7.89
N ASP A 198 -9.72 -5.91 6.69
CA ASP A 198 -9.72 -7.22 6.06
C ASP A 198 -8.38 -7.51 5.39
N THR A 199 -7.93 -8.75 5.56
CA THR A 199 -6.78 -9.24 4.81
C THR A 199 -7.30 -9.83 3.51
N VAL A 200 -6.89 -9.25 2.39
CA VAL A 200 -7.29 -9.72 1.07
C VAL A 200 -6.36 -10.86 0.65
N PHE A 201 -5.04 -10.67 0.76
CA PHE A 201 -4.04 -11.72 0.67
C PHE A 201 -2.91 -11.51 1.68
N THR A 202 -2.44 -12.60 2.29
CA THR A 202 -1.38 -12.57 3.31
C THR A 202 0.03 -12.61 2.75
N SER A 203 0.23 -13.34 1.64
CA SER A 203 1.52 -13.50 0.95
C SER A 203 1.29 -14.25 -0.36
N GLU A 204 1.34 -13.57 -1.50
CA GLU A 204 1.40 -14.22 -2.81
C GLU A 204 2.82 -14.09 -3.37
N PRO A 205 3.42 -15.17 -3.89
CA PRO A 205 4.75 -15.09 -4.50
C PRO A 205 4.68 -14.31 -5.81
N LEU A 206 5.65 -13.42 -6.00
CA LEU A 206 5.85 -12.64 -7.21
C LEU A 206 6.94 -13.28 -8.07
N SER A 207 6.74 -13.16 -9.37
CA SER A 207 7.74 -13.51 -10.37
C SER A 207 8.53 -12.25 -10.70
N PHE A 208 9.41 -11.80 -9.80
CA PHE A 208 10.43 -10.84 -10.22
C PHE A 208 11.28 -11.56 -11.27
N GLY A 209 11.26 -11.08 -12.52
CA GLY A 209 11.73 -11.81 -13.71
C GLY A 209 13.20 -12.26 -13.70
N ASP A 210 13.95 -11.99 -12.64
CA ASP A 210 15.27 -12.51 -12.32
C ASP A 210 15.37 -12.57 -10.78
N ALA A 211 16.26 -13.40 -10.21
CA ALA A 211 16.51 -13.50 -8.76
C ALA A 211 17.12 -12.20 -8.18
N ARG A 212 16.33 -11.12 -8.16
CA ARG A 212 16.68 -9.81 -7.63
C ARG A 212 16.68 -9.87 -6.11
N ALA A 213 17.60 -9.14 -5.49
CA ALA A 213 17.63 -8.96 -4.03
C ALA A 213 16.98 -7.64 -3.58
N GLU A 214 16.86 -6.66 -4.47
CA GLU A 214 16.37 -5.32 -4.16
C GLU A 214 15.57 -4.70 -5.31
N LEU A 215 14.53 -3.97 -4.91
CA LEU A 215 13.65 -3.02 -5.60
C LEU A 215 14.33 -1.70 -5.94
N ALA A 216 14.12 -1.06 -7.10
CA ALA A 216 14.25 0.40 -7.24
C ALA A 216 12.97 1.02 -7.86
N PRO A 217 11.81 0.83 -7.21
CA PRO A 217 10.53 1.08 -7.84
C PRO A 217 10.20 2.57 -8.00
N ARG A 218 9.52 2.86 -9.11
CA ARG A 218 8.72 4.07 -9.29
C ARG A 218 7.26 3.74 -8.96
N TRP A 219 6.74 4.37 -7.93
CA TRP A 219 5.39 4.17 -7.43
C TRP A 219 4.41 5.12 -8.10
N TYR A 220 3.14 4.71 -8.11
CA TYR A 220 2.05 5.61 -8.44
C TYR A 220 0.78 5.32 -7.64
N VAL A 221 -0.03 6.37 -7.49
CA VAL A 221 -1.47 6.28 -7.22
C VAL A 221 -2.21 7.07 -8.30
N GLY A 222 -3.40 6.63 -8.69
CA GLY A 222 -4.11 7.27 -9.79
C GLY A 222 -5.36 6.52 -10.19
N ALA A 223 -5.92 6.84 -11.36
CA ALA A 223 -7.01 6.06 -11.90
C ALA A 223 -6.85 5.92 -13.41
N ARG A 224 -6.54 4.70 -13.86
CA ARG A 224 -6.56 4.32 -15.28
C ARG A 224 -7.78 3.45 -15.57
N LEU A 225 -8.67 3.91 -16.44
CA LEU A 225 -9.80 3.12 -16.92
C LEU A 225 -9.32 2.13 -17.99
N ARG A 226 -9.45 0.84 -17.69
CA ARG A 226 -9.09 -0.26 -18.59
C ARG A 226 -10.24 -0.68 -19.50
N ALA A 227 -11.45 -0.69 -18.97
CA ALA A 227 -12.65 -1.12 -19.66
C ALA A 227 -13.90 -0.58 -18.96
N GLY A 228 -15.02 -0.46 -19.68
CA GLY A 228 -16.28 0.02 -19.12
C GLY A 228 -16.41 1.54 -19.12
N ASP A 229 -17.30 2.06 -18.28
CA ASP A 229 -17.70 3.46 -18.30
C ASP A 229 -16.75 4.38 -17.49
N PRO A 230 -16.66 5.67 -17.86
CA PRO A 230 -15.89 6.66 -17.11
C PRO A 230 -16.26 6.66 -15.62
N SER A 231 -15.25 6.71 -14.77
CA SER A 231 -15.41 6.60 -13.32
C SER A 231 -14.82 7.80 -12.59
N ARG A 232 -15.16 7.93 -11.31
CA ARG A 232 -14.57 8.90 -10.41
C ARG A 232 -13.94 8.19 -9.22
N VAL A 233 -12.70 8.54 -8.93
CA VAL A 233 -11.95 8.04 -7.78
C VAL A 233 -11.44 9.23 -6.98
N ALA A 234 -11.47 9.15 -5.65
CA ALA A 234 -10.80 10.09 -4.79
C ALA A 234 -9.73 9.40 -3.95
N PHE A 235 -8.58 10.05 -3.83
CA PHE A 235 -7.45 9.65 -3.03
C PHE A 235 -7.26 10.65 -1.90
N ASP A 236 -7.07 10.12 -0.71
CA ASP A 236 -6.64 10.84 0.48
C ASP A 236 -5.39 10.11 1.02
N THR A 237 -4.49 10.86 1.66
CA THR A 237 -3.23 10.42 2.27
C THR A 237 -2.52 9.27 1.59
N VAL A 238 -1.38 9.55 0.96
CA VAL A 238 -0.50 8.54 0.37
C VAL A 238 0.80 8.51 1.14
N THR A 239 1.21 7.34 1.60
CA THR A 239 2.47 7.17 2.31
C THR A 239 3.25 5.97 1.81
N LEU A 240 4.58 6.09 1.84
CA LEU A 240 5.49 4.97 1.65
C LEU A 240 6.40 4.82 2.87
N GLY A 241 6.43 3.59 3.41
CA GLY A 241 7.48 3.14 4.32
C GLY A 241 8.48 2.26 3.57
N GLU A 242 9.76 2.39 3.94
CA GLU A 242 10.90 1.64 3.41
C GLU A 242 11.66 1.04 4.60
N ASP A 243 12.08 -0.23 4.49
CA ASP A 243 12.95 -0.93 5.46
C ASP A 243 14.24 -1.40 4.78
#